data_AF-A0A438D1F6-F1
#
_entry.id   AF-A0A438D1F6-F1
#
_cell.length_a   1.000
_cell.length_b   1.000
_cell.length_c   1.000
_cell.angle_alpha   90.00
_cell.angle_beta   90.00
_cell.angle_gamma   90.00
#
_symmetry.space_group_name_H-M   'P 1'
#
loop_
_entity.id
_entity.type
_entity.pdbx_description
1 polymer ?
#
loop_
_entity_poly.entity_id
_entity_poly.type
_entity_poly.pdbx_seq_one_letter_code
_entity_poly.pdbx_strand_id
1 'polypeptide(L)' 'MMECTHINTPMALKSIITPSDERPIDPTRYRQLVGSLQYLTFTRPDIVHAINKAFQHFQAPTKADL' A
#
# COMPACT_ATOMS: atom_id res chain seq x y z
N MET A 1 8.40 -26.13 -15.10
CA MET A 1 7.51 -24.97 -14.94
C MET A 1 7.02 -25.02 -13.50
N MET A 2 7.52 -24.13 -12.63
CA MET A 2 7.13 -24.13 -11.22
C MET A 2 5.66 -23.69 -11.11
N GLU A 3 4.88 -24.48 -10.36
CA GLU A 3 3.47 -24.28 -10.09
C GLU A 3 3.22 -22.90 -9.45
N CYS A 4 2.47 -22.05 -10.15
CA CYS A 4 1.95 -20.82 -9.59
C CYS A 4 0.73 -21.15 -8.71
N THR A 5 0.95 -21.39 -7.41
CA THR A 5 -0.15 -21.50 -6.44
C THR A 5 -0.85 -20.16 -6.31
N HIS A 6 -2.15 -20.09 -6.64
CA HIS A 6 -2.98 -18.89 -6.45
C HIS A 6 -3.06 -18.54 -4.96
N ILE A 7 -2.38 -17.46 -4.57
CA ILE A 7 -2.54 -16.88 -3.24
C ILE A 7 -3.86 -16.10 -3.28
N ASN A 8 -4.93 -16.74 -2.83
CA ASN A 8 -6.19 -16.06 -2.59
C ASN A 8 -6.01 -15.20 -1.33
N THR A 9 -5.56 -13.95 -1.48
CA THR A 9 -5.71 -12.93 -0.43
C THR A 9 -7.09 -12.31 -0.58
N PRO A 10 -8.09 -12.70 0.24
CA PRO A 10 -9.34 -11.95 0.33
C PRO A 10 -9.02 -10.60 0.98
N MET A 11 -8.64 -9.62 0.16
CA MET A 11 -8.48 -8.26 0.64
C MET A 11 -9.87 -7.67 0.84
N ALA A 12 -10.15 -7.18 2.05
CA ALA A 12 -11.34 -6.37 2.26
C ALA A 12 -11.27 -5.15 1.32
N LEU A 13 -12.22 -5.08 0.38
CA LEU A 13 -12.35 -4.00 -0.61
C LEU A 13 -12.57 -2.62 0.04
N LYS A 14 -12.93 -2.60 1.33
CA LYS A 14 -13.24 -1.40 2.10
C LYS A 14 -12.68 -1.55 3.51
N SER A 15 -11.68 -0.74 3.86
CA SER A 15 -11.39 -0.48 5.28
C SER A 15 -12.57 0.29 5.88
N ILE A 16 -12.90 0.06 7.15
CA ILE A 16 -13.90 0.85 7.85
C ILE A 16 -13.25 2.21 8.15
N ILE A 17 -13.35 3.14 7.21
CA ILE A 17 -12.83 4.50 7.32
C ILE A 17 -13.68 5.23 8.37
N THR A 18 -13.03 5.76 9.41
CA THR A 18 -13.68 6.62 10.41
C THR A 18 -13.45 8.09 10.04
N PRO A 19 -14.30 9.05 10.46
CA PRO A 19 -14.10 10.47 10.10
C PRO A 19 -12.81 11.10 10.67
N SER A 20 -12.11 10.41 11.59
CA SER A 20 -10.80 10.83 12.08
C SER A 20 -9.63 10.43 11.16
N ASP A 21 -9.93 9.54 10.21
CA ASP A 21 -9.00 8.87 9.31
C ASP A 21 -8.74 9.68 8.03
N GLU A 22 -9.62 10.63 7.73
CA GLU A 22 -9.56 11.55 6.59
C GLU A 22 -8.55 12.71 6.77
N ARG A 23 -7.80 12.71 7.89
CA ARG A 23 -6.83 13.77 8.15
C ARG A 23 -5.66 13.68 7.17
N PRO A 24 -5.29 14.79 6.49
CA PRO A 24 -4.11 14.82 5.64
C PRO A 24 -2.86 14.48 6.44
N ILE A 25 -2.02 13.62 5.89
CA ILE A 25 -0.67 13.37 6.44
C ILE A 25 0.37 14.14 5.64
N ASP A 26 1.55 14.30 6.24
CA ASP A 26 2.67 14.98 5.61
C ASP A 26 3.09 14.24 4.32
N PRO A 27 2.85 14.83 3.13
CA PRO A 27 3.00 14.12 1.87
C PRO A 27 4.46 13.77 1.58
N THR A 28 5.40 14.60 2.04
CA THR A 28 6.83 14.36 1.89
C THR A 28 7.28 13.08 2.60
N ARG A 29 6.81 12.89 3.84
CA ARG A 29 7.18 11.72 4.65
C ARG A 29 6.55 10.44 4.11
N TYR A 30 5.30 10.52 3.65
CA TYR A 30 4.63 9.41 3.00
C TYR A 30 5.35 8.98 1.71
N ARG A 31 5.70 9.95 0.85
CA ARG A 31 6.43 9.70 -0.40
C ARG A 31 7.81 9.12 -0.18
N GLN A 32 8.52 9.55 0.86
CA GLN A 32 9.81 8.97 1.24
C GLN A 32 9.68 7.49 1.64
N LEU A 33 8.65 7.16 2.44
CA LEU A 33 8.38 5.78 2.84
C LEU A 33 8.04 4.91 1.63
N VAL A 34 7.06 5.32 0.83
CA VAL A 34 6.60 4.59 -0.35
C VAL A 34 7.72 4.47 -1.41
N GLY A 35 8.51 5.53 -1.59
CA GLY A 35 9.68 5.51 -2.46
C GLY A 35 10.77 4.53 -2.00
N SER A 36 11.00 4.41 -0.69
CA SER A 36 11.93 3.42 -0.15
C SER A 36 11.43 1.98 -0.32
N LEU A 37 10.12 1.77 -0.23
CA LEU A 37 9.47 0.47 -0.42
C LEU A 37 9.49 0.01 -1.89
N GLN A 38 9.57 0.93 -2.85
CA GLN A 38 9.66 0.60 -4.27
C GLN A 38 10.86 -0.30 -4.60
N TYR A 39 11.97 -0.20 -3.86
CA TYR A 39 13.11 -1.07 -4.10
C TYR A 39 12.82 -2.53 -3.69
N LEU A 40 12.01 -2.72 -2.64
CA LEU A 40 11.64 -4.05 -2.17
C LEU A 40 10.69 -4.79 -3.12
N THR A 41 9.90 -4.09 -3.95
CA THR A 41 8.99 -4.75 -4.90
C THR A 41 9.73 -5.59 -5.94
N PHE A 42 10.95 -5.20 -6.31
CA PHE A 42 11.75 -5.93 -7.31
C PHE A 42 12.31 -7.25 -6.79
N THR A 43 12.52 -7.36 -5.48
CA THR A 43 13.18 -8.54 -4.86
C THR A 43 12.21 -9.41 -4.07
N ARG A 44 11.01 -8.91 -3.73
CA ARG A 44 10.00 -9.64 -2.95
C ARG A 44 8.61 -9.52 -3.58
N PRO A 45 8.21 -10.48 -4.44
CA PRO A 45 6.87 -10.50 -5.05
C PRO A 45 5.74 -10.58 -4.01
N ASP A 46 6.03 -11.10 -2.82
CA ASP A 46 5.09 -11.30 -1.72
C ASP A 46 4.44 -10.00 -1.20
N ILE A 47 5.17 -8.88 -1.27
CA ILE A 47 4.73 -7.57 -0.74
C ILE A 47 4.39 -6.55 -1.83
N VAL A 48 4.56 -6.92 -3.10
CA VAL A 48 4.30 -6.04 -4.26
C VAL A 48 2.88 -5.50 -4.22
N HIS A 49 1.91 -6.35 -3.90
CA HIS A 49 0.51 -5.96 -3.85
C HIS A 49 0.21 -4.89 -2.77
N ALA A 50 0.78 -5.06 -1.57
CA ALA A 50 0.61 -4.09 -0.49
C ALA A 50 1.24 -2.74 -0.84
N ILE A 51 2.43 -2.76 -1.44
CA ILE A 51 3.14 -1.54 -1.87
C ILE A 51 2.37 -0.83 -3.00
N ASN A 52 1.88 -1.59 -4.00
CA ASN A 52 1.05 -1.02 -5.07
C ASN A 52 -0.24 -0.39 -4.55
N LYS A 53 -0.82 -0.91 -3.46
CA LYS A 53 -1.98 -0.29 -2.82
C LYS A 53 -1.62 1.05 -2.17
N ALA A 54 -0.54 1.12 -1.41
CA ALA A 54 -0.02 2.37 -0.86
C ALA A 54 0.25 3.41 -1.96
N PHE A 55 0.80 2.99 -3.11
CA PHE A 55 1.04 3.88 -4.24
C PHE A 55 -0.23 4.55 -4.82
N GLN A 56 -1.42 3.96 -4.65
CA GLN A 56 -2.67 4.59 -5.11
C GLN A 56 -2.98 5.89 -4.36
N HIS A 57 -2.48 6.01 -3.13
CA HIS A 57 -2.68 7.18 -2.27
C HIS A 57 -1.50 8.19 -2.31
N PHE A 58 -0.56 8.02 -3.24
CA PHE A 58 0.67 8.83 -3.35
C PHE A 58 0.44 10.32 -3.65
N GLN A 59 -0.70 10.67 -4.26
CA GLN A 59 -1.05 12.06 -4.56
C GLN A 59 -1.73 12.78 -3.39
N ALA A 60 -2.54 12.06 -2.61
CA ALA A 60 -3.32 12.60 -1.51
C ALA A 60 -3.31 11.61 -0.33
N PRO A 61 -2.20 11.55 0.41
CA PRO A 61 -2.05 10.58 1.47
C PRO A 61 -2.91 10.98 2.66
N THR A 62 -3.64 10.00 3.17
CA THR A 62 -4.66 10.18 4.21
C THR A 62 -4.29 9.29 5.39
N LYS A 63 -4.69 9.66 6.61
CA LYS A 63 -4.38 8.88 7.82
C LYS A 63 -4.89 7.43 7.77
N ALA A 64 -5.92 7.19 6.97
CA ALA A 64 -6.51 5.89 6.63
C ALA A 64 -5.57 4.88 5.98
N ASP A 65 -4.47 5.34 5.39
CA ASP A 65 -3.57 4.54 4.57
C ASP A 65 -2.28 4.14 5.30
N LEU A 66 -2.12 4.58 6.57
CA LEU A 66 -0.94 4.36 7.40
C LEU A 66 -1.22 3.35 8.52
#